data_AF-A0A1S2ILK5-F1
#
_entry.id   AF-A0A1S2ILK5-F1
#
_cell.length_a   1.000
_cell.length_b   1.000
_cell.length_c   1.000
_cell.angle_alpha   90.00
_cell.angle_beta   90.00
_cell.angle_gamma   90.00
#
_symmetry.space_group_name_H-M   'P 1'
#
loop_
_entity.id
_entity.type
_entity.pdbx_description
1 polymer ?
#
loop_
_entity_poly.entity_id
_entity_poly.type
_entity_poly.pdbx_seq_one_letter_code
_entity_poly.pdbx_strand_id
1 'polypeptide(L)'
;MTARKSPTAAEALGEHVPFTFAGIDYSVAPTSQWPFEALEAFEDGKVATFLRLVLGDDQIAAFRATKPTVATFQEFVVELQSALGISGN
;
A
#
# COMPACT_ATOMS: atom_id res chain seq x y z
N MET A 1 4.33 26.52 -11.49
CA MET A 1 5.16 25.94 -10.42
C MET A 1 4.67 24.52 -10.18
N THR A 2 5.23 23.52 -10.88
CA THR A 2 4.87 22.12 -10.67
C THR A 2 5.73 21.58 -9.53
N ALA A 3 5.15 21.48 -8.35
CA ALA A 3 5.80 20.81 -7.22
C ALA A 3 6.04 19.35 -7.62
N ARG A 4 7.29 19.01 -7.91
CA ARG A 4 7.74 17.63 -8.10
C ARG A 4 7.49 16.93 -6.75
N LYS A 5 6.42 16.12 -6.67
CA LYS A 5 6.12 15.27 -5.51
C LYS A 5 7.42 14.55 -5.18
N SER A 6 8.02 14.91 -4.04
CA SER A 6 9.26 14.27 -3.61
C SER A 6 8.86 12.87 -3.15
N PRO A 7 9.58 11.81 -3.57
CA PRO A 7 9.43 10.51 -2.95
C PRO A 7 9.54 10.70 -1.44
N THR A 8 8.69 10.03 -0.66
CA THR A 8 8.87 9.99 0.79
C THR A 8 10.31 9.53 1.06
N ALA A 9 10.97 10.03 2.10
CA ALA A 9 12.39 9.70 2.34
C ALA A 9 12.68 8.18 2.28
N ALA A 10 11.73 7.35 2.68
CA ALA A 10 11.79 5.89 2.57
C ALA A 10 11.80 5.37 1.10
N GLU A 11 11.03 5.95 0.18
CA GLU A 11 11.07 5.58 -1.25
C GLU A 11 12.42 5.93 -1.89
N ALA A 12 13.03 7.04 -1.47
CA ALA A 12 14.35 7.46 -1.94
C ALA A 12 15.49 6.57 -1.40
N LEU A 13 15.29 5.95 -0.23
CA LEU A 13 16.25 5.07 0.42
C LEU A 13 16.07 3.59 0.03
N GLY A 14 15.00 3.25 -0.70
CA GLY A 14 14.67 1.87 -1.05
C GLY A 14 14.21 1.04 0.16
N GLU A 15 13.86 1.71 1.25
CA GLU A 15 13.47 1.09 2.52
C GLU A 15 11.97 0.83 2.55
N HIS A 16 11.57 -0.21 3.28
CA HIS A 16 10.15 -0.45 3.51
C HIS A 16 9.55 0.73 4.26
N VAL A 17 8.36 1.14 3.84
CA VAL A 17 7.58 2.21 4.44
C VAL A 17 6.73 1.61 5.56
N PRO A 18 7.01 1.92 6.83
CA PRO A 18 6.17 1.48 7.94
C PRO A 18 4.90 2.34 7.99
N PHE A 19 3.77 1.71 8.31
CA PHE A 19 2.55 2.43 8.69
C PHE A 19 1.67 1.57 9.59
N THR A 20 0.87 2.22 10.43
CA THR A 20 -0.02 1.53 11.36
C THR A 20 -1.46 1.71 10.89
N PHE A 21 -2.20 0.61 10.78
CA PHE A 21 -3.63 0.65 10.45
C PHE A 21 -4.42 -0.22 11.43
N ALA A 22 -5.47 0.34 12.03
CA ALA A 22 -6.32 -0.34 13.01
C ALA A 22 -5.53 -1.00 14.18
N GLY A 23 -4.41 -0.40 14.58
CA GLY A 23 -3.54 -0.91 15.65
C GLY A 23 -2.62 -2.06 15.23
N ILE A 24 -2.54 -2.37 13.94
CA ILE A 24 -1.61 -3.35 13.36
C ILE A 24 -0.54 -2.58 12.59
N ASP A 25 0.72 -2.92 12.85
CA ASP A 25 1.86 -2.34 12.14
C ASP A 25 2.11 -3.11 10.84
N TYR A 26 2.24 -2.37 9.76
CA TYR A 26 2.56 -2.85 8.42
C TYR A 26 3.87 -2.23 7.96
N SER A 27 4.55 -2.93 7.05
CA SER A 27 5.81 -2.56 6.45
C SER A 27 5.78 -2.94 4.97
N VAL A 28 5.70 -1.94 4.10
CA VAL A 28 5.47 -2.15 2.67
C VAL A 28 6.68 -1.73 1.88
N ALA A 29 7.10 -2.53 0.90
CA ALA A 29 8.19 -2.17 0.01
C ALA A 29 7.87 -0.85 -0.72
N PRO A 30 8.87 -0.03 -1.08
CA PRO A 30 8.65 1.17 -1.87
C PRO A 30 8.08 0.81 -3.25
N THR A 31 7.35 1.74 -3.88
CA THR A 31 6.62 1.48 -5.14
C THR A 31 7.50 0.92 -6.26
N SER A 32 8.76 1.35 -6.32
CA SER A 32 9.78 0.88 -7.28
C SER A 32 10.14 -0.61 -7.16
N GLN A 33 9.79 -1.26 -6.06
CA GLN A 33 10.07 -2.68 -5.79
C GLN A 33 8.82 -3.57 -5.91
N TRP A 34 7.67 -2.99 -6.22
CA TRP A 34 6.47 -3.79 -6.41
C TRP A 34 6.56 -4.63 -7.69
N PRO A 35 6.02 -5.85 -7.66
CA PRO A 35 5.92 -6.64 -8.89
C PRO A 35 5.03 -5.88 -9.89
N PHE A 36 5.36 -5.97 -11.18
CA PHE A 36 4.56 -5.34 -12.23
C PHE A 36 3.09 -5.78 -12.20
N GLU A 37 2.85 -7.04 -11.83
CA GLU A 37 1.52 -7.62 -11.62
C GLU A 37 0.67 -6.83 -10.60
N ALA A 38 1.29 -6.11 -9.65
CA ALA A 38 0.58 -5.26 -8.72
C ALA A 38 -0.04 -4.07 -9.46
N LEU A 39 0.70 -3.43 -10.37
CA LEU A 39 0.19 -2.36 -11.20
C LEU A 39 -0.96 -2.85 -12.08
N GLU A 40 -0.77 -3.99 -12.77
CA GLU A 40 -1.81 -4.59 -13.61
C GLU A 40 -3.08 -4.90 -12.80
N ALA A 41 -2.93 -5.46 -11.60
CA ALA A 41 -4.05 -5.72 -10.71
C ALA A 41 -4.78 -4.44 -10.28
N PHE A 42 -4.05 -3.35 -10.07
CA PHE A 42 -4.64 -2.05 -9.75
C PHE A 42 -5.41 -1.48 -10.94
N GLU A 43 -4.83 -1.51 -12.15
CA GLU A 43 -5.46 -1.03 -13.39
C GLU A 43 -6.71 -1.84 -13.77
N ASP A 44 -6.69 -3.16 -13.56
CA ASP A 44 -7.83 -4.05 -13.77
C ASP A 44 -8.93 -3.92 -12.69
N GLY A 45 -8.76 -3.04 -11.70
CA GLY A 45 -9.69 -2.90 -10.57
C GLY A 45 -9.67 -4.09 -9.61
N LYS A 46 -8.69 -5.00 -9.70
CA LYS A 46 -8.48 -6.15 -8.81
C LYS A 46 -7.74 -5.72 -7.53
N VAL A 47 -8.29 -4.73 -6.82
CA VAL A 47 -7.62 -4.07 -5.67
C VAL A 47 -7.23 -5.06 -4.56
N ALA A 48 -8.00 -6.13 -4.36
CA ALA A 48 -7.67 -7.18 -3.38
C ALA A 48 -6.43 -7.99 -3.77
N THR A 49 -6.23 -8.23 -5.07
CA THR A 49 -5.02 -8.89 -5.60
C THR A 49 -3.83 -7.96 -5.51
N PHE A 50 -4.00 -6.68 -5.89
CA PHE A 50 -3.00 -5.63 -5.69
C PHE A 50 -2.51 -5.61 -4.23
N LEU A 51 -3.44 -5.56 -3.27
CA LEU A 51 -3.08 -5.50 -1.86
C LEU A 51 -2.29 -6.74 -1.41
N ARG A 52 -2.65 -7.93 -1.89
CA ARG A 52 -1.90 -9.17 -1.60
C ARG A 52 -0.46 -9.10 -2.11
N LEU A 53 -0.27 -8.57 -3.32
CA LEU A 53 1.06 -8.46 -3.94
C LEU A 53 1.94 -7.42 -3.23
N VAL A 54 1.34 -6.35 -2.72
CA VAL A 54 2.04 -5.27 -2.02
C VAL A 54 2.37 -5.61 -0.57
N LEU A 55 1.46 -6.28 0.15
CA LEU A 55 1.65 -6.65 1.56
C LEU A 55 2.46 -7.94 1.75
N GLY A 56 2.39 -8.87 0.78
CA GLY A 56 2.90 -10.23 0.95
C GLY A 56 2.00 -11.09 1.84
N ASP A 57 2.33 -12.38 1.95
CA ASP A 57 1.46 -13.40 2.55
C ASP A 57 1.21 -13.22 4.06
N ASP A 58 2.22 -12.81 4.84
CA ASP A 58 2.07 -12.64 6.29
C ASP A 58 1.18 -11.44 6.65
N GLN A 59 1.44 -10.29 6.04
CA GLN A 59 0.72 -9.05 6.35
C GLN A 59 -0.72 -9.06 5.81
N ILE A 60 -0.96 -9.67 4.64
CA ILE A 60 -2.33 -9.85 4.14
C ILE A 60 -3.12 -10.83 5.02
N ALA A 61 -2.47 -11.85 5.60
CA ALA A 61 -3.11 -12.76 6.54
C ALA A 61 -3.50 -12.03 7.84
N ALA A 62 -2.62 -11.17 8.38
CA ALA A 62 -2.92 -10.32 9.53
C ALA A 62 -4.11 -9.39 9.24
N PHE A 63 -4.12 -8.73 8.07
CA PHE A 63 -5.24 -7.90 7.65
C PHE A 63 -6.55 -8.70 7.56
N ARG A 64 -6.53 -9.89 6.93
CA ARG A 64 -7.70 -10.77 6.79
C ARG A 64 -8.20 -11.32 8.12
N ALA A 65 -7.33 -11.55 9.09
CA ALA A 65 -7.70 -12.03 10.42
C ALA A 65 -8.62 -11.04 11.17
N THR A 66 -8.55 -9.75 10.84
CA THR A 66 -9.46 -8.72 11.37
C THR A 66 -10.89 -8.84 10.82
N LYS A 67 -11.12 -9.71 9.83
CA LYS A 67 -12.38 -9.83 9.07
C LYS A 67 -12.85 -8.47 8.55
N PRO A 68 -12.02 -7.78 7.76
CA PRO A 68 -12.28 -6.41 7.36
C PRO A 68 -13.50 -6.34 6.45
N THR A 69 -14.28 -5.28 6.60
CA THR A 69 -15.34 -4.96 5.64
C THR A 69 -14.75 -4.34 4.38
N VAL A 70 -15.55 -4.23 3.31
CA VAL A 70 -15.13 -3.53 2.09
C VAL A 70 -14.80 -2.05 2.40
N ALA A 71 -15.51 -1.41 3.32
CA ALA A 71 -15.21 -0.05 3.75
C ALA A 71 -13.84 0.04 4.43
N THR A 72 -13.56 -0.86 5.38
CA THR A 72 -12.27 -0.96 6.05
C THR A 72 -11.13 -1.22 5.07
N PHE A 73 -11.39 -2.02 4.03
CA PHE A 73 -10.44 -2.24 2.96
C PHE A 73 -10.14 -0.97 2.15
N GLN A 74 -11.14 -0.16 1.84
CA GLN A 74 -10.93 1.12 1.16
C GLN A 74 -10.16 2.10 2.04
N GLU A 75 -10.47 2.18 3.33
CA GLU A 75 -9.73 2.99 4.30
C GLU A 75 -8.26 2.55 4.37
N PHE A 76 -8.00 1.25 4.38
CA PHE A 76 -6.64 0.71 4.35
C PHE A 76 -5.87 1.20 3.12
N VAL A 77 -6.48 1.12 1.94
CA VAL A 77 -5.83 1.53 0.69
C VAL A 77 -5.53 3.03 0.71
N VAL A 78 -6.41 3.85 1.26
CA VAL A 78 -6.19 5.31 1.41
C VAL A 78 -5.04 5.59 2.36
N GLU A 79 -4.97 4.92 3.51
CA GLU A 79 -3.88 5.09 4.47
C GLU A 79 -2.54 4.61 3.91
N LEU A 80 -2.54 3.49 3.17
CA LEU A 80 -1.36 2.99 2.45
C LEU A 80 -0.87 4.03 1.42
N GLN A 81 -1.78 4.58 0.61
CA GLN A 81 -1.46 5.61 -0.37
C GLN A 81 -0.89 6.87 0.30
N SER A 82 -1.46 7.28 1.43
CA SER A 82 -0.99 8.40 2.23
C SER A 82 0.43 8.16 2.78
N ALA A 83 0.69 6.97 3.36
CA ALA A 83 2.01 6.58 3.85
C ALA A 83 3.08 6.59 2.75
N LEU A 84 2.70 6.20 1.54
CA LEU A 84 3.56 6.19 0.35
C LEU A 84 3.67 7.56 -0.33
N GLY A 85 2.97 8.60 0.13
CA GLY A 85 2.96 9.91 -0.53
C GLY A 85 2.22 9.94 -1.87
N ILE A 86 1.47 8.89 -2.20
CA ILE A 86 0.64 8.77 -3.40
C ILE A 86 -0.69 9.48 -3.10
N SER A 87 -0.76 10.81 -3.24
CA SER A 87 -2.09 11.46 -3.19
C SER A 87 -2.90 11.02 -4.40
N GLY A 88 -4.04 10.35 -4.15
CA GLY A 88 -5.04 10.01 -5.15
C GLY A 88 -5.43 11.23 -5.97
N ASN A 89 -5.51 11.04 -7.29
CA ASN A 89 -5.99 12.05 -8.22
C ASN A 89 -7.51 11.98 -8.35
#